data_AF-A0AAI9B6W4-F1
#
_entry.id   AF-A0AAI9B6W4-F1
#
_cell.length_a   1.000
_cell.length_b   1.000
_cell.length_c   1.000
_cell.angle_alpha   90.00
_cell.angle_beta   90.00
_cell.angle_gamma   90.00
#
_symmetry.space_group_name_H-M   'P 1'
#
loop_
_entity.id
_entity.type
_entity.pdbx_description
1 polymer ?
#
loop_
_entity_poly.entity_id
_entity_poly.type
_entity_poly.pdbx_seq_one_letter_code
_entity_poly.pdbx_strand_id
1 'polypeptide(L)'
;MENKKNIRYIKTNIIEHDVIVHIWIYTPLTKVECDVFELLVKGYKIANVAQYRARSLKTVSSQKHQVYKKLGIRNDVTFWIDIILSHHMRIVFCRNGKVIDTEKELLRMFDSH
;
A
#
# COMPACT_ATOMS: atom_id res chain seq x y z
N MET A 1 9.02 14.93 -26.24
CA MET A 1 8.19 15.46 -25.14
C MET A 1 8.33 14.51 -23.97
N GLU A 2 9.04 14.94 -22.92
CA GLU A 2 9.25 14.15 -21.70
C GLU A 2 7.90 13.88 -21.03
N ASN A 3 7.48 12.62 -21.04
CA ASN A 3 6.26 12.17 -20.40
C ASN A 3 6.43 12.43 -18.89
N LYS A 4 5.83 13.50 -18.36
CA LYS A 4 5.75 13.72 -16.90
C LYS A 4 5.10 12.47 -16.31
N LYS A 5 5.91 11.56 -15.79
CA LYS A 5 5.44 10.34 -15.11
C LYS A 5 4.50 10.84 -14.02
N ASN A 6 3.21 10.47 -14.10
CA ASN A 6 2.18 10.80 -13.10
C ASN A 6 2.44 9.97 -11.84
N ILE A 7 3.55 10.25 -11.15
CA ILE A 7 3.95 9.56 -9.93
C ILE A 7 3.03 10.04 -8.82
N ARG A 8 2.34 9.09 -8.17
CA ARG A 8 1.58 9.36 -6.96
C ARG A 8 2.44 9.02 -5.75
N TYR A 9 2.36 9.85 -4.72
CA TYR A 9 3.07 9.64 -3.47
C TYR A 9 2.08 9.49 -2.33
N ILE A 10 2.27 8.45 -1.51
CA ILE A 10 1.48 8.18 -0.32
C ILE A 10 2.45 8.07 0.87
N LYS A 11 2.11 8.77 1.95
CA LYS A 11 2.78 8.65 3.25
C LYS A 11 1.74 8.22 4.26
N THR A 12 1.93 7.08 4.90
CA THR A 12 0.96 6.54 5.86
C THR A 12 1.65 5.88 7.03
N ASN A 13 0.99 5.81 8.19
CA ASN A 13 1.46 5.06 9.35
C ASN A 13 0.74 3.70 9.40
N ILE A 14 1.48 2.63 9.67
CA ILE A 14 0.95 1.35 10.14
C ILE A 14 1.11 1.36 11.67
N ILE A 15 0.03 1.69 12.35
CA ILE A 15 0.02 2.01 13.78
C ILE A 15 0.46 0.80 14.61
N GLU A 16 0.02 -0.40 14.22
CA GLU A 16 0.29 -1.66 14.90
C GLU A 16 1.79 -1.98 15.01
N HIS A 17 2.61 -1.41 14.12
CA HIS A 17 4.04 -1.64 14.06
C HIS A 17 4.87 -0.39 14.35
N ASP A 18 4.24 0.76 14.58
CA ASP A 18 4.90 2.07 14.69
C ASP A 18 5.88 2.30 13.52
N VAL A 19 5.35 2.18 12.30
CA VAL A 19 6.12 2.33 11.05
C VAL A 19 5.43 3.30 10.12
N ILE A 20 6.19 4.28 9.62
CA ILE A 20 5.77 5.14 8.53
C ILE A 20 6.17 4.49 7.20
N VAL A 21 5.21 4.32 6.31
CA VAL A 21 5.41 3.81 4.95
C VAL A 21 5.36 4.96 3.97
N HIS A 22 6.40 5.05 3.15
CA HIS A 22 6.50 5.95 2.01
C HIS A 22 6.34 5.12 0.73
N ILE A 23 5.36 5.47 -0.10
CA ILE A 23 5.06 4.73 -1.33
C ILE A 23 5.07 5.70 -2.52
N TRP A 24 5.88 5.40 -3.53
CA TRP A 24 5.86 6.06 -4.83
C TRP A 24 5.24 5.13 -5.85
N ILE A 25 4.09 5.48 -6.39
CA ILE A 25 3.34 4.68 -7.36
C ILE A 25 3.58 5.26 -8.74
N TYR A 26 4.15 4.45 -9.63
CA TYR A 26 4.46 4.81 -11.01
C TYR A 26 3.31 4.48 -11.98
N THR A 27 2.38 3.63 -11.56
CA THR A 27 1.13 3.37 -12.28
C THR A 27 0.11 4.49 -12.04
N PRO A 28 -0.54 5.03 -13.09
CA PRO A 28 -1.58 6.04 -12.93
C PRO A 28 -2.77 5.56 -12.09
N LEU A 29 -2.93 6.18 -10.91
CA LEU A 29 -4.11 6.06 -10.07
C LEU A 29 -4.87 7.40 -10.01
N THR A 30 -6.19 7.28 -9.96
CA THR A 30 -7.09 8.38 -9.60
C THR A 30 -6.95 8.70 -8.11
N LYS A 31 -7.44 9.87 -7.69
CA LYS A 31 -7.44 10.24 -6.26
C LYS A 31 -8.17 9.20 -5.40
N VAL A 32 -9.34 8.75 -5.86
CA VAL A 32 -10.14 7.72 -5.19
C VAL A 32 -9.38 6.40 -5.04
N GLU A 33 -8.66 5.98 -6.07
CA GLU A 33 -7.84 4.76 -6.02
C GLU A 33 -6.67 4.90 -5.05
N CYS A 34 -6.01 6.07 -4.99
CA CYS A 34 -5.00 6.35 -3.97
C CYS A 34 -5.59 6.28 -2.56
N ASP A 35 -6.76 6.88 -2.31
CA ASP A 35 -7.40 6.88 -1.00
C ASP A 35 -7.75 5.45 -0.54
N VAL A 36 -8.28 4.63 -1.46
CA VAL A 36 -8.58 3.22 -1.17
C VAL A 36 -7.29 2.45 -0.90
N PHE A 37 -6.26 2.65 -1.71
CA PHE A 37 -4.98 1.96 -1.54
C PHE A 37 -4.28 2.34 -0.23
N GLU A 38 -4.28 3.62 0.15
CA GLU A 38 -3.73 4.08 1.43
C GLU A 38 -4.41 3.37 2.62
N LEU A 39 -5.73 3.25 2.60
CA LEU A 39 -6.45 2.56 3.67
C LEU A 39 -6.15 1.05 3.70
N LEU A 40 -5.95 0.41 2.55
CA LEU A 40 -5.54 -0.99 2.49
C LEU A 40 -4.12 -1.20 3.06
N VAL A 41 -3.19 -0.27 2.77
CA VAL A 41 -1.83 -0.26 3.34
C VAL A 41 -1.87 -0.10 4.87
N LYS A 42 -2.84 0.67 5.41
CA LYS A 42 -3.09 0.78 6.86
C LYS A 42 -3.73 -0.47 7.47
N GLY A 43 -4.04 -1.50 6.68
CA GLY A 43 -4.67 -2.74 7.17
C GLY A 43 -6.20 -2.70 7.28
N TYR A 44 -6.87 -1.66 6.79
CA TYR A 44 -8.33 -1.59 6.86
C TYR A 44 -9.01 -2.63 5.95
N LYS A 45 -10.04 -3.29 6.47
CA LYS A 45 -10.92 -4.17 5.68
C LYS A 45 -11.90 -3.33 4.85
N ILE A 46 -12.49 -3.94 3.81
CA ILE A 46 -13.48 -3.28 2.93
C ILE A 46 -14.60 -2.63 3.73
N ALA A 47 -15.06 -3.25 4.82
CA ALA A 47 -16.09 -2.70 5.69
C ALA A 47 -15.66 -1.38 6.35
N ASN A 48 -14.43 -1.31 6.88
CA ASN A 48 -13.89 -0.09 7.47
C ASN A 48 -13.73 1.01 6.40
N VAL A 49 -13.25 0.65 5.21
CA VAL A 49 -13.11 1.59 4.09
C VAL A 49 -14.46 2.13 3.62
N ALA A 50 -15.49 1.28 3.56
CA ALA A 50 -16.85 1.67 3.21
C ALA A 50 -17.44 2.66 4.21
N GLN A 51 -17.26 2.40 5.50
CA GLN A 51 -17.66 3.32 6.57
C GLN A 51 -16.89 4.64 6.48
N TYR A 52 -15.56 4.59 6.40
CA TYR A 52 -14.70 5.77 6.35
C TYR A 52 -15.03 6.69 5.17
N ARG A 53 -15.37 6.11 4.02
CA ARG A 53 -15.65 6.85 2.78
C ARG A 53 -17.13 7.12 2.54
N ALA A 54 -18.02 6.73 3.46
CA ALA A 54 -19.47 6.81 3.32
C ALA A 54 -19.97 6.22 1.98
N ARG A 55 -19.52 5.00 1.65
CA ARG A 55 -19.89 4.29 0.41
C ARG A 55 -20.36 2.88 0.71
N SER A 56 -21.11 2.30 -0.24
CA SER A 56 -21.52 0.90 -0.13
C SER A 56 -20.32 -0.05 -0.21
N LEU A 57 -20.45 -1.22 0.42
CA LEU A 57 -19.46 -2.31 0.30
C LEU A 57 -19.19 -2.69 -1.15
N LYS A 58 -20.23 -2.71 -1.99
CA LYS A 58 -20.12 -3.04 -3.42
C LYS A 58 -19.25 -2.03 -4.16
N THR A 59 -19.44 -0.74 -3.89
CA THR A 59 -18.63 0.34 -4.48
C THR A 59 -17.16 0.21 -4.09
N VAL A 60 -16.88 0.01 -2.80
CA VAL A 60 -15.49 -0.14 -2.32
C VAL A 60 -14.85 -1.41 -2.86
N SER A 61 -15.58 -2.52 -2.91
CA SER A 61 -15.09 -3.78 -3.49
C SER A 61 -14.69 -3.61 -4.96
N SER A 62 -15.51 -2.93 -5.76
CA SER A 62 -15.19 -2.61 -7.14
C SER A 62 -13.95 -1.71 -7.27
N GLN A 63 -13.82 -0.69 -6.44
CA GLN A 63 -12.66 0.21 -6.43
C GLN A 63 -11.37 -0.52 -6.00
N LYS A 64 -11.45 -1.36 -4.96
CA LYS A 64 -10.35 -2.24 -4.55
C LYS A 64 -9.91 -3.15 -5.69
N HIS A 65 -10.87 -3.78 -6.38
CA HIS A 65 -10.57 -4.65 -7.52
C HIS A 65 -9.85 -3.88 -8.64
N GLN A 66 -10.27 -2.65 -8.94
CA GLN A 66 -9.59 -1.80 -9.92
C GLN A 66 -8.16 -1.44 -9.49
N VAL A 67 -7.96 -1.08 -8.22
CA VAL A 67 -6.62 -0.84 -7.64
C VAL A 67 -5.75 -2.08 -7.80
N TYR A 68 -6.26 -3.26 -7.41
CA TYR A 68 -5.51 -4.51 -7.47
C TYR A 68 -5.10 -4.84 -8.89
N LYS A 69 -6.03 -4.74 -9.84
CA LYS A 69 -5.76 -4.94 -11.26
C LYS A 69 -4.67 -4.00 -11.80
N LYS A 70 -4.72 -2.71 -11.43
CA LYS A 70 -3.74 -1.71 -11.91
C LYS A 70 -2.35 -1.92 -11.31
N LEU A 71 -2.28 -2.34 -10.04
CA LEU A 71 -1.02 -2.49 -9.32
C LEU A 71 -0.43 -3.91 -9.41
N GLY A 72 -1.14 -4.84 -10.05
CA GLY A 72 -0.70 -6.24 -10.17
C GLY A 72 -0.87 -7.05 -8.88
N ILE A 73 -1.76 -6.62 -7.97
CA ILE A 73 -2.02 -7.31 -6.71
C ILE A 73 -3.01 -8.45 -6.96
N ARG A 74 -2.66 -9.66 -6.54
CA ARG A 74 -3.44 -10.87 -6.84
C ARG A 74 -4.62 -11.04 -5.88
N ASN A 75 -4.37 -10.90 -4.58
CA ASN A 75 -5.39 -11.05 -3.55
C ASN A 75 -4.91 -10.45 -2.21
N ASP A 76 -5.77 -10.49 -1.20
CA ASP A 76 -5.48 -9.94 0.13
C ASP A 76 -4.37 -10.69 0.86
N VAL A 77 -4.25 -12.00 0.62
CA VAL A 77 -3.25 -12.85 1.27
C VAL A 77 -1.85 -12.49 0.79
N THR A 78 -1.70 -12.22 -0.51
CA THR A 78 -0.42 -11.85 -1.12
C THR A 78 -0.19 -10.34 -1.17
N PHE A 79 -1.07 -9.51 -0.60
CA PHE A 79 -1.06 -8.06 -0.75
C PHE A 79 0.33 -7.43 -0.55
N TRP A 80 0.95 -7.67 0.62
CA TRP A 80 2.26 -7.10 0.94
C TRP A 80 3.38 -7.62 0.04
N ILE A 81 3.38 -8.92 -0.26
CA ILE A 81 4.36 -9.53 -1.17
C ILE A 81 4.25 -8.89 -2.56
N ASP A 82 3.04 -8.77 -3.08
CA ASP A 82 2.79 -8.24 -4.42
C ASP A 82 3.24 -6.79 -4.54
N ILE A 83 3.01 -5.95 -3.52
CA ILE A 83 3.41 -4.53 -3.60
C ILE A 83 4.90 -4.29 -3.32
N ILE A 84 5.52 -5.08 -2.43
CA ILE A 84 6.95 -4.97 -2.12
C ILE A 84 7.80 -5.39 -3.33
N LEU A 85 7.39 -6.44 -4.04
CA LEU A 85 8.09 -6.95 -5.22
C LEU A 85 7.65 -6.29 -6.54
N SER A 86 6.71 -5.34 -6.49
CA SER A 86 6.14 -4.73 -7.68
C SER A 86 7.11 -3.78 -8.39
N HIS A 87 7.13 -3.81 -9.72
CA HIS A 87 7.75 -2.75 -10.52
C HIS A 87 6.85 -1.50 -10.66
N HIS A 88 5.59 -1.58 -10.24
CA HIS A 88 4.63 -0.47 -10.33
C HIS A 88 4.82 0.58 -9.24
N MET A 89 5.57 0.28 -8.20
CA MET A 89 5.81 1.20 -7.09
C MET A 89 7.15 0.95 -6.41
N ARG A 90 7.57 1.92 -5.60
CA ARG A 90 8.65 1.79 -4.64
C ARG A 90 8.10 2.02 -3.24
N ILE A 91 8.46 1.15 -2.30
CA ILE A 91 8.05 1.25 -0.90
C ILE A 91 9.29 1.43 -0.03
N VAL A 92 9.23 2.34 0.93
CA VAL A 92 10.25 2.53 1.96
C VAL A 92 9.56 2.59 3.32
N PHE A 93 10.04 1.80 4.26
CA PHE A 93 9.56 1.77 5.63
C PHE A 93 10.50 2.59 6.52
N CYS A 94 9.95 3.36 7.44
CA CYS A 94 10.70 4.21 8.35
C CYS A 94 10.19 4.03 9.78
N ARG A 95 11.12 3.89 10.73
CA ARG A 95 10.84 3.88 12.17
C ARG A 95 11.77 4.86 12.87
N ASN A 96 11.23 5.69 13.77
CA ASN A 96 12.00 6.71 14.49
C ASN A 96 12.87 7.59 13.57
N GLY A 97 12.32 7.98 12.41
CA GLY A 97 13.01 8.80 11.42
C GLY A 97 14.11 8.09 10.62
N LYS A 98 14.37 6.80 10.86
CA LYS A 98 15.36 5.99 10.15
C LYS A 98 14.68 5.03 9.18
N VAL A 99 15.24 4.88 7.99
CA VAL A 99 14.80 3.85 7.04
C VAL A 99 15.07 2.48 7.65
N ILE A 100 14.06 1.62 7.60
CA ILE A 100 14.17 0.22 8.02
C ILE A 100 14.86 -0.53 6.89
N ASP A 101 15.95 -1.21 7.24
CA ASP A 101 16.53 -2.22 6.39
C ASP A 101 15.66 -3.48 6.46
N THR A 102 14.79 -3.65 5.47
CA THR A 102 13.84 -4.76 5.42
C THR A 102 14.52 -6.11 5.31
N GLU A 103 15.70 -6.21 4.70
CA GLU A 103 16.46 -7.47 4.63
C GLU A 103 16.93 -7.86 6.03
N LYS A 104 17.51 -6.89 6.75
CA LYS A 104 17.98 -7.09 8.12
C LYS A 104 16.84 -7.41 9.10
N GLU A 105 15.67 -6.78 8.95
CA GLU A 105 14.52 -7.10 9.81
C GLU A 105 13.94 -8.48 9.52
N LEU A 106 13.87 -8.90 8.25
CA LEU A 106 13.42 -10.25 7.92
C LEU A 106 14.35 -11.31 8.52
N LEU A 107 15.67 -11.11 8.46
CA LEU A 107 16.65 -12.01 9.08
C LEU A 107 16.45 -12.14 10.60
N ARG A 108 16.20 -11.02 11.31
CA ARG A 108 15.92 -11.05 12.76
C ARG A 108 14.69 -11.87 13.13
N MET A 109 13.68 -11.94 12.26
CA MET A 109 12.49 -12.77 12.51
C MET A 109 12.82 -14.26 12.46
N PHE A 110 13.79 -14.67 11.64
CA PHE A 110 14.24 -16.07 11.57
C PHE A 110 15.21 -16.45 12.69
N ASP A 111 15.98 -15.49 13.20
CA ASP A 111 16.93 -15.70 14.30
C ASP A 111 16.26 -15.76 15.69
N SER A 112 14.95 -15.52 15.77
CA SER A 112 14.19 -15.50 17.03
C SER A 112 13.58 -16.86 17.43
N HIS A 113 14.08 -17.96 16.87
CA HIS A 113 13.62 -19.33 17.14
C HIS A 113 14.74 -20.23 17.66
#